data_AF-A0A1Q9MRE4-F1
#
_entry.id   AF-A0A1Q9MRE4-F1
#
_cell.length_a   1.000
_cell.length_b   1.000
_cell.length_c   1.000
_cell.angle_alpha   90.00
_cell.angle_beta   90.00
_cell.angle_gamma   90.00
#
_symmetry.space_group_name_H-M   'P 1'
#
loop_
_entity.id
_entity.type
_entity.pdbx_description
1 polymer ?
#
loop_
_entity_poly.entity_id
_entity_poly.type
_entity_poly.pdbx_seq_one_letter_code
_entity_poly.pdbx_strand_id
1 'polypeptide(L)'
;MSFCPNCDSLLLPKKKGNKKVLYCRVCEVDFPFKAEQDYRIGHRREPEAKRTNAVVEDGGKRKISESDREAFEDYFQTTEDGSNPDS
;
A
#
# COMPACT_ATOMS: atom_id res chain seq x y z
N MET A 1 8.75 20.77 -4.73
CA MET A 1 8.85 20.92 -3.25
C MET A 1 10.11 21.71 -2.93
N SER A 2 10.11 22.58 -1.91
CA SER A 2 11.21 23.52 -1.64
C SER A 2 11.54 23.58 -0.14
N PHE A 3 12.80 23.88 0.20
CA PHE A 3 13.28 24.04 1.58
C PHE A 3 13.50 25.52 1.94
N CYS A 4 13.46 25.84 3.23
CA CYS A 4 13.69 27.18 3.74
C CYS A 4 15.20 27.51 3.71
N PRO A 5 15.63 28.63 3.11
CA PRO A 5 17.05 28.98 3.01
C PRO A 5 17.72 29.34 4.35
N ASN A 6 16.94 29.57 5.40
CA ASN A 6 17.46 30.00 6.70
C ASN A 6 17.62 28.85 7.70
N CYS A 7 16.81 27.79 7.58
CA CYS A 7 16.74 26.72 8.58
C CYS A 7 16.65 25.32 7.99
N ASP A 8 16.72 25.20 6.65
CA ASP A 8 16.61 23.95 5.88
C ASP A 8 15.36 23.10 6.18
N SER A 9 14.37 23.66 6.88
CA SER A 9 13.08 23.02 7.09
C SER A 9 12.30 22.98 5.78
N LEU A 10 11.52 21.91 5.58
CA LEU A 10 10.60 21.77 4.47
C LEU A 10 9.55 22.90 4.50
N LEU A 11 9.34 23.57 3.37
CA LEU A 11 8.28 24.58 3.23
C LEU A 11 6.94 23.91 2.96
N LEU A 12 5.92 24.28 3.72
CA LEU A 12 4.58 23.71 3.61
C LEU A 12 3.68 24.58 2.73
N PRO A 13 2.95 24.02 1.76
CA PRO A 13 2.01 24.78 0.96
C PRO A 13 0.83 25.26 1.82
N LYS A 14 0.61 26.57 1.85
CA LYS A 14 -0.49 27.24 2.55
C LYS A 14 -1.34 28.00 1.53
N LYS A 15 -2.65 27.92 1.67
CA LYS A 15 -3.59 28.67 0.82
C LYS A 15 -3.88 30.02 1.48
N LYS A 16 -3.56 31.12 0.80
CA LYS A 16 -3.83 32.48 1.27
C LYS A 16 -4.77 33.13 0.24
N GLY A 17 -6.07 33.00 0.49
CA GLY A 17 -7.12 33.36 -0.46
C GLY A 17 -7.09 32.48 -1.72
N ASN A 18 -6.92 33.11 -2.90
CA ASN A 18 -6.82 32.43 -4.19
C ASN A 18 -5.39 32.06 -4.61
N LYS A 19 -4.38 32.37 -3.79
CA LYS A 19 -2.97 32.08 -4.10
C LYS A 19 -2.44 30.95 -3.22
N LYS A 20 -1.64 30.07 -3.81
CA LYS A 20 -0.81 29.11 -3.07
C LYS A 20 0.49 29.83 -2.69
N VAL A 21 0.89 29.73 -1.43
CA VAL A 21 2.17 30.22 -0.90
C VAL A 21 2.86 29.07 -0.17
N LEU A 22 4.16 29.19 0.05
CA LEU A 22 4.96 28.25 0.82
C LEU A 22 5.24 28.87 2.19
N TYR A 23 5.01 28.16 3.28
CA TYR A 23 5.19 28.66 4.64
C TYR A 23 6.22 27.83 5.39
N CYS A 24 7.19 28.50 6.01
CA CYS A 24 8.12 27.87 6.94
C CYS A 24 7.54 27.90 8.35
N ARG A 25 7.41 26.74 9.01
CA ARG A 25 6.98 26.69 10.42
C ARG A 25 8.04 27.15 11.41
N VAL A 26 9.32 27.05 11.06
CA VAL A 26 10.43 27.37 11.99
C VAL A 26 10.74 28.86 11.98
N CYS A 27 10.81 29.47 10.79
CA CYS A 27 11.10 30.90 10.64
C CYS A 27 9.83 31.76 10.53
N GLU A 28 8.65 31.14 10.52
CA GLU A 28 7.33 31.79 10.40
C GLU A 28 7.17 32.73 9.18
N VAL A 29 7.96 32.51 8.13
CA VAL A 29 7.97 33.34 6.90
C VAL A 29 7.22 32.69 5.75
N ASP A 30 6.51 33.53 4.99
CA ASP A 30 5.83 33.18 3.74
C ASP A 30 6.75 33.39 2.53
N PHE A 31 6.81 32.41 1.64
CA PHE A 31 7.54 32.41 0.38
C PHE A 31 6.58 32.28 -0.81
N PRO A 32 6.88 32.91 -1.96
CA PRO A 32 6.05 32.78 -3.15
C PRO A 32 6.12 31.34 -3.71
N PHE A 33 4.97 30.77 -4.03
CA PHE A 33 4.91 29.50 -4.77
C PHE A 33 5.25 29.77 -6.23
N LYS A 34 6.47 29.43 -6.66
CA LYS A 34 6.81 29.38 -8.08
C LYS A 34 6.26 28.08 -8.65
N ALA A 35 5.22 28.17 -9.46
CA ALA A 35 4.74 27.06 -10.26
C ALA A 35 5.71 26.85 -11.43
N GLU A 36 6.89 26.29 -11.17
CA GLU A 36 7.59 25.60 -12.25
C GLU A 36 6.72 24.42 -12.66
N GLN A 37 6.56 24.25 -13.96
CA GLN A 37 5.67 23.24 -14.54
C GLN A 37 6.21 21.85 -14.22
N ASP A 38 5.90 21.35 -13.03
CA ASP A 38 6.11 19.97 -12.65
C ASP A 38 5.36 19.10 -13.65
N TYR A 39 6.09 18.22 -14.32
CA TYR A 39 5.61 17.23 -15.27
C TYR A 39 4.29 16.65 -14.78
N ARG A 40 3.20 16.93 -15.53
CA ARG A 40 1.92 16.28 -15.27
C ARG A 40 2.11 14.81 -15.61
N ILE A 41 2.34 13.95 -14.60
CA ILE A 41 2.16 12.50 -14.75
C ILE A 41 0.64 12.28 -14.89
N GLY A 42 0.15 12.51 -16.10
CA GLY A 42 -1.20 12.18 -16.50
C GLY A 42 -1.24 10.68 -16.75
N HIS A 43 -1.48 9.88 -15.71
CA HIS A 43 -1.91 8.51 -15.95
C HIS A 43 -3.31 8.59 -16.55
N ARG A 44 -3.40 8.64 -17.88
CA ARG A 44 -4.65 8.38 -18.59
C ARG A 44 -4.98 6.92 -18.30
N ARG A 45 -5.80 6.69 -17.26
CA ARG A 45 -6.43 5.38 -17.07
C ARG A 45 -7.35 5.20 -18.27
N GLU A 46 -6.90 4.44 -19.27
CA GLU A 46 -7.86 3.78 -20.14
C GLU A 46 -8.81 2.98 -19.22
N PRO A 47 -10.12 2.94 -19.51
CA PRO A 47 -10.99 2.03 -18.81
C PRO A 47 -10.47 0.62 -19.12
N GLU A 48 -9.72 0.04 -18.19
CA GLU A 48 -9.41 -1.38 -18.20
C GLU A 48 -10.75 -2.08 -18.36
N ALA A 49 -10.96 -2.70 -19.52
CA ALA A 49 -12.05 -3.62 -19.72
C ALA A 49 -11.96 -4.60 -18.55
N LYS A 50 -12.94 -4.51 -17.62
CA LYS A 50 -13.00 -5.35 -16.44
C LYS A 50 -12.85 -6.80 -16.89
N ARG A 51 -11.64 -7.35 -16.76
CA ARG A 51 -11.42 -8.79 -16.93
C ARG A 51 -12.01 -9.41 -15.67
N THR A 52 -13.29 -9.71 -15.74
CA THR A 52 -13.95 -10.56 -14.75
C THR A 52 -13.30 -11.93 -14.87
N ASN A 53 -12.33 -12.21 -14.00
CA ASN A 53 -11.83 -13.57 -13.84
C ASN A 53 -13.00 -14.36 -13.24
N ALA A 54 -13.72 -15.11 -14.08
CA ALA A 54 -14.77 -16.00 -13.63
C ALA A 54 -14.10 -17.15 -12.88
N VAL A 55 -14.15 -17.10 -11.54
CA VAL A 55 -13.83 -18.26 -10.72
C VAL A 55 -15.02 -19.21 -10.86
N VAL A 56 -14.81 -20.31 -11.58
CA VAL A 56 -15.74 -21.44 -11.60
C VAL A 56 -15.29 -22.36 -10.47
N GLU A 57 -16.00 -22.34 -9.34
CA GLU A 57 -15.95 -23.48 -8.43
C GLU A 57 -16.78 -24.59 -9.06
N ASP A 58 -16.09 -25.59 -9.62
CA ASP A 58 -16.75 -26.80 -10.07
C ASP A 58 -17.31 -27.51 -8.83
N GLY A 59 -18.62 -27.39 -8.63
CA GLY A 59 -19.38 -27.94 -7.50
C GLY A 59 -19.50 -29.46 -7.54
N GLY A 60 -18.43 -30.17 -7.88
CA GLY A 60 -18.30 -31.60 -7.69
C GLY A 60 -17.88 -31.87 -6.25
N LYS A 61 -18.73 -32.54 -5.47
CA LYS A 61 -18.38 -33.08 -4.14
C LYS A 61 -17.04 -33.79 -4.23
N ARG A 62 -15.97 -33.16 -3.73
CA ARG A 62 -14.65 -33.79 -3.69
C ARG A 62 -14.75 -34.95 -2.71
N LYS A 63 -14.68 -36.18 -3.21
CA LYS A 63 -14.42 -37.34 -2.36
C LYS A 63 -12.98 -37.18 -1.89
N ILE A 64 -12.79 -36.85 -0.62
CA ILE A 64 -11.48 -36.90 0.04
C ILE A 64 -10.91 -38.30 -0.24
N SER A 65 -9.72 -38.37 -0.83
CA SER A 65 -9.04 -39.64 -1.07
C SER A 65 -8.52 -40.19 0.26
N GLU A 66 -8.38 -41.51 0.39
CA GLU A 66 -7.81 -42.10 1.62
C GLU A 66 -6.40 -41.57 1.90
N SER A 67 -5.62 -41.28 0.84
CA SER A 67 -4.30 -40.64 0.97
C SER A 67 -4.36 -39.21 1.54
N ASP A 68 -5.39 -38.43 1.21
CA ASP A 68 -5.55 -37.08 1.79
C ASP A 68 -5.90 -37.18 3.29
N ARG A 69 -6.56 -38.26 3.71
CA ARG A 69 -6.94 -38.49 5.10
C ARG A 69 -5.75 -38.97 5.94
N GLU A 70 -4.96 -39.91 5.44
CA GLU A 70 -3.72 -40.35 6.10
C GLU A 70 -2.72 -39.20 6.27
N ALA A 71 -2.52 -38.38 5.22
CA ALA A 71 -1.62 -37.23 5.29
C ALA A 71 -2.03 -36.19 6.35
N PHE A 72 -3.35 -36.04 6.58
CA PHE A 72 -3.86 -35.17 7.63
C PHE A 72 -3.65 -35.80 9.02
N GLU A 73 -3.93 -37.08 9.18
CA GLU A 73 -3.72 -37.79 10.45
C GLU A 73 -2.23 -37.74 10.88
N ASP A 74 -1.27 -37.99 9.97
CA ASP A 74 0.17 -37.90 10.26
C ASP A 74 0.62 -36.50 10.72
N TYR A 75 0.11 -35.45 10.08
CA TYR A 75 0.51 -34.06 10.36
C TYR A 75 0.03 -33.56 11.73
N PHE A 76 -1.17 -33.97 12.15
CA PHE A 76 -1.72 -33.53 13.44
C PHE A 76 -1.37 -34.48 14.58
N GLN A 77 -1.18 -35.77 14.30
CA GLN A 77 -0.77 -36.73 15.32
C GLN A 77 0.68 -36.50 15.79
N THR A 78 1.55 -35.98 14.92
CA THR A 78 2.90 -35.55 15.32
C THR A 78 2.93 -34.31 16.21
N THR A 79 1.81 -33.59 16.37
CA THR A 79 1.75 -32.41 17.26
C THR A 79 1.30 -32.72 18.69
N GLU A 80 0.77 -33.93 18.95
CA GLU A 80 0.26 -34.30 20.28
C GLU A 80 1.24 -35.14 21.13
N ASP A 81 2.34 -35.62 20.54
CA ASP A 81 3.39 -36.36 21.25
C ASP A 81 4.73 -35.59 21.29
N GLY A 82 4.79 -34.57 22.16
CA GLY A 82 6.02 -34.28 22.90
C GLY A 82 6.96 -33.19 22.36
N SER A 83 7.23 -32.25 23.27
CA SER A 83 8.36 -31.30 23.32
C SER A 83 8.42 -30.19 22.27
N ASN A 84 7.96 -29.02 22.73
CA ASN A 84 8.47 -27.68 22.44
C ASN A 84 9.99 -27.66 22.08
N PRO A 85 10.38 -27.15 20.90
CA PRO A 85 11.65 -26.44 20.69
C PRO A 85 11.32 -25.07 20.07
N ASP A 86 11.72 -23.91 20.56
CA ASP A 86 12.99 -23.39 21.05
C ASP A 86 12.57 -21.98 21.57
N SER A 87 12.82 -21.60 22.83
CA SER A 87 13.95 -20.71 23.20
C SER A 87 14.35 -19.67 22.16
#